data_AF-A0A536UPM1-F1
#
_entry.id   AF-A0A536UPM1-F1
#
_cell.length_a   1.000
_cell.length_b   1.000
_cell.length_c   1.000
_cell.angle_alpha   90.00
_cell.angle_beta   90.00
_cell.angle_gamma   90.00
#
_symmetry.space_group_name_H-M   'P 1'
#
loop_
_entity.id
_entity.type
_entity.pdbx_description
1 polymer ?
#
loop_
_entity_poly.entity_id
_entity_poly.type
_entity_poly.pdbx_seq_one_letter_code
_entity_poly.pdbx_strand_id
1 'polypeptide(L)'
;MQSTTQFTAGRRLMPFDALKLSASGESLTGEVDAADLPRVADRLAIDAGAARLVWRLMGIRDGQGRPALTLTLAGSVPLVCQRCL
;
A
#
# COMPACT_ATOMS: atom_id res chain seq x y z
N MET A 1 20.28 -12.32 -5.38
CA MET A 1 19.12 -12.63 -6.24
C MET A 1 17.87 -12.18 -5.49
N GLN A 2 17.32 -11.01 -5.81
CA GLN A 2 16.12 -10.45 -5.15
C GLN A 2 14.94 -10.60 -6.12
N SER A 3 14.07 -11.58 -5.87
CA SER A 3 12.86 -11.79 -6.65
C SER A 3 11.83 -10.73 -6.26
N THR A 4 11.61 -9.76 -7.14
CA THR A 4 10.59 -8.72 -6.97
C THR A 4 9.30 -9.21 -7.65
N THR A 5 8.30 -9.57 -6.86
CA THR A 5 6.98 -9.94 -7.39
C THR A 5 6.13 -8.66 -7.51
N GLN A 6 5.90 -8.22 -8.74
CA GLN A 6 5.01 -7.09 -9.07
C GLN A 6 3.54 -7.53 -9.06
N PHE A 7 2.67 -6.76 -8.40
CA PHE A 7 1.21 -6.94 -8.43
C PHE A 7 0.54 -5.72 -9.05
N THR A 8 -0.13 -5.91 -10.19
CA THR A 8 -0.93 -4.89 -10.88
C THR A 8 -2.39 -5.00 -10.47
N ALA A 9 -3.03 -3.84 -10.24
CA ALA A 9 -4.40 -3.71 -9.75
C ALA A 9 -5.44 -4.43 -10.64
N GLY A 10 -6.02 -5.49 -10.11
CA GLY A 10 -7.04 -6.29 -10.78
C GLY A 10 -7.74 -7.22 -9.79
N ARG A 11 -8.33 -6.64 -8.74
CA ARG A 11 -9.36 -7.17 -7.80
C ARG A 11 -9.38 -8.69 -7.51
N ARG A 12 -8.23 -9.36 -7.50
CA ARG A 12 -7.99 -10.65 -6.86
C ARG A 12 -7.11 -10.40 -5.66
N LEU A 13 -7.74 -10.39 -4.49
CA LEU A 13 -7.03 -10.47 -3.22
C LEU A 13 -6.43 -11.88 -3.16
N MET A 14 -5.14 -12.00 -3.49
CA MET A 14 -4.43 -13.23 -3.22
C MET A 14 -4.06 -13.24 -1.74
N PRO A 15 -4.52 -14.24 -0.97
CA PRO A 15 -4.04 -14.44 0.38
C PRO A 15 -2.52 -14.62 0.35
N PHE A 16 -1.83 -14.00 1.30
CA PHE A 16 -0.41 -14.24 1.55
C PHE A 16 -0.24 -14.63 3.01
N ASP A 17 0.81 -15.38 3.31
CA ASP A 17 1.16 -15.74 4.68
C ASP A 17 2.08 -14.67 5.28
N ALA A 18 1.53 -13.89 6.22
CA ALA A 18 2.22 -12.80 6.89
C ALA A 18 3.38 -13.29 7.78
N LEU A 19 3.24 -14.46 8.40
CA LEU A 19 4.29 -15.03 9.26
C LEU A 19 5.45 -15.53 8.40
N LYS A 20 5.14 -16.18 7.28
CA LYS A 20 6.15 -16.59 6.30
C LYS A 20 6.91 -15.37 5.73
N LEU A 21 6.19 -14.32 5.32
CA LEU A 21 6.80 -13.10 4.81
C LEU A 21 7.71 -12.44 5.86
N SER A 22 7.25 -12.37 7.12
CA SER A 22 8.04 -11.85 8.25
C SER A 22 9.30 -12.67 8.51
N ALA A 23 9.19 -14.01 8.42
CA ALA A 23 10.31 -14.91 8.64
C ALA A 23 11.34 -14.86 7.50
N SER A 24 10.90 -14.68 6.25
CA SER A 24 11.78 -14.59 5.08
C SER A 24 12.41 -13.22 4.89
N GLY A 25 11.83 -12.16 5.45
CA GLY A 25 12.27 -10.79 5.21
C GLY A 25 11.95 -10.29 3.79
N GLU A 26 11.13 -11.03 3.05
CA GLU A 26 10.72 -10.68 1.70
C GLU A 26 9.77 -9.48 1.69
N SER A 27 9.54 -8.92 0.51
CA SER A 27 8.60 -7.83 0.34
C SER A 27 7.63 -8.05 -0.82
N LEU A 28 6.39 -7.64 -0.60
CA LEU A 28 5.38 -7.48 -1.64
C LEU A 28 5.32 -6.00 -2.04
N THR A 29 5.13 -5.75 -3.33
CA THR A 29 5.00 -4.39 -3.86
C THR A 29 3.85 -4.30 -4.83
N GLY A 30 3.24 -3.14 -4.90
CA GLY A 30 2.21 -2.87 -5.88
C GLY A 30 1.83 -1.41 -5.90
N GLU A 31 0.74 -1.14 -6.58
CA GLU A 31 0.20 0.18 -6.75
C GLU A 31 -1.31 0.16 -6.51
N VAL A 32 -1.83 1.29 -6.06
CA VAL A 32 -3.26 1.50 -5.88
C VAL A 32 -3.59 2.93 -6.24
N ASP A 33 -4.73 3.14 -6.89
CA ASP A 33 -5.30 4.48 -7.01
C ASP A 33 -6.11 4.78 -5.75
N ALA A 34 -5.86 5.93 -5.11
CA ALA A 34 -6.64 6.33 -3.95
C ALA A 34 -8.14 6.50 -4.28
N ALA A 35 -8.50 6.72 -5.54
CA ALA A 35 -9.90 6.74 -5.99
C ALA A 35 -10.61 5.38 -5.83
N ASP A 36 -9.86 4.28 -5.85
CA ASP A 36 -10.41 2.93 -5.63
C ASP A 36 -10.58 2.60 -4.13
N LEU A 37 -10.14 3.49 -3.23
CA LEU A 37 -10.21 3.30 -1.78
C LEU A 37 -11.46 4.00 -1.22
N PRO A 38 -12.51 3.26 -0.79
CA PRO A 38 -13.80 3.87 -0.43
C PRO A 38 -13.75 4.86 0.74
N ARG A 39 -12.72 4.77 1.59
CA ARG A 39 -12.53 5.67 2.74
C ARG A 39 -11.84 7.00 2.39
N VAL A 40 -11.30 7.10 1.18
CA VAL A 40 -10.52 8.25 0.70
C VAL A 40 -11.20 8.89 -0.52
N ALA A 41 -11.89 8.08 -1.32
CA ALA A 41 -12.50 8.50 -2.59
C ALA A 41 -13.39 9.75 -2.48
N ASP A 42 -14.20 9.87 -1.42
CA ASP A 42 -15.09 11.01 -1.16
C ASP A 42 -14.36 12.30 -0.75
N ARG A 43 -13.06 12.21 -0.46
CA ARG A 43 -12.22 13.33 -0.01
C ARG A 43 -11.21 13.79 -1.05
N LEU A 44 -11.11 13.10 -2.18
CA LEU A 44 -10.20 13.48 -3.26
C LEU A 44 -10.67 14.77 -3.93
N ALA A 45 -9.72 15.64 -4.26
CA ALA A 45 -10.00 16.86 -5.00
C ALA A 45 -10.68 16.53 -6.35
N ILE A 46 -11.76 17.27 -6.62
CA ILE A 46 -12.47 17.20 -7.91
C ILE A 46 -11.47 17.55 -9.02
N ASP A 47 -11.48 16.78 -10.10
CA ASP A 47 -10.60 16.91 -11.27
C ASP A 47 -9.09 16.70 -11.03
N ALA A 48 -8.68 16.15 -9.89
CA ALA A 48 -7.26 15.94 -9.59
C ALA A 48 -6.59 14.78 -10.36
N GLY A 49 -7.35 14.05 -11.18
CA GLY A 49 -6.86 12.88 -11.91
C GLY A 49 -6.59 11.67 -11.01
N ALA A 50 -5.83 10.70 -11.53
CA ALA A 50 -5.47 9.48 -10.82
C ALA A 50 -4.55 9.78 -9.62
N ALA A 51 -4.93 9.31 -8.42
CA ALA A 51 -4.18 9.52 -7.18
C ALA A 51 -3.34 8.27 -6.87
N ARG A 52 -2.34 8.00 -7.72
CA ARG A 52 -1.53 6.78 -7.68
C ARG A 52 -0.58 6.75 -6.48
N LEU A 53 -0.68 5.68 -5.70
CA LEU A 53 0.20 5.36 -4.59
C LEU A 53 0.96 4.07 -4.89
N VAL A 54 2.28 4.13 -4.76
CA VAL A 54 3.16 2.94 -4.75
C VAL A 54 3.28 2.47 -3.31
N TRP A 55 3.19 1.17 -3.09
CA TRP A 55 3.30 0.58 -1.76
C TRP A 55 4.29 -0.58 -1.72
N ARG A 56 4.91 -0.76 -0.55
CA ARG A 56 5.79 -1.88 -0.23
C ARG A 56 5.46 -2.43 1.14
N LEU A 57 5.16 -3.71 1.21
CA LEU A 57 4.95 -4.46 2.45
C LEU A 57 6.14 -5.39 2.67
N MET A 58 6.92 -5.17 3.73
CA MET A 58 8.12 -5.93 4.04
C MET A 58 7.95 -6.72 5.31
N GLY A 59 8.39 -7.99 5.29
CA GLY A 59 8.54 -8.79 6.48
C GLY A 59 9.73 -8.35 7.32
N ILE A 60 9.54 -8.20 8.63
CA ILE A 60 10.58 -7.83 9.57
C ILE A 60 10.47 -8.64 10.87
N ARG A 61 11.51 -8.55 11.69
CA ARG A 61 11.42 -8.79 13.13
C ARG A 61 11.44 -7.44 13.82
N ASP A 62 10.52 -7.23 14.76
CA ASP A 62 10.52 -6.01 15.58
C ASP A 62 11.74 -5.97 16.53
N GLY A 63 11.87 -4.90 17.31
CA GLY A 63 12.97 -4.76 18.28
C GLY A 63 12.99 -5.82 19.39
N GLN A 64 11.95 -6.66 19.51
CA GLN A 64 11.84 -7.77 20.45
C GLN A 64 11.97 -9.14 19.75
N GLY A 65 12.31 -9.15 18.46
CA GLY A 65 12.46 -10.36 17.66
C GLY A 65 11.15 -10.99 17.18
N ARG A 66 10.00 -10.34 17.43
CA ARG A 66 8.67 -10.86 17.07
C ARG A 66 8.39 -10.61 15.58
N PRO A 67 7.66 -11.51 14.89
CA PRO A 67 7.25 -11.29 13.52
C PRO A 67 6.43 -10.01 13.37
N ALA A 68 6.80 -9.16 12.42
CA ALA A 68 6.08 -7.92 12.12
C ALA A 68 6.15 -7.59 10.62
N LEU A 69 5.26 -6.72 10.16
CA LEU A 69 5.27 -6.20 8.79
C LEU A 69 5.42 -4.68 8.82
N THR A 70 6.19 -4.15 7.88
CA THR A 70 6.28 -2.71 7.62
C THR A 70 5.63 -2.40 6.28
N LEU A 71 4.57 -1.59 6.30
CA LEU A 71 3.96 -1.02 5.10
C LEU A 71 4.50 0.39 4.86
N THR A 72 5.09 0.61 3.69
CA THR A 72 5.51 1.93 3.21
C THR A 72 4.63 2.34 2.04
N LEU A 73 4.20 3.60 2.02
CA LEU A 73 3.38 4.20 0.97
C LEU A 73 4.12 5.43 0.43
N ALA A 74 4.13 5.61 -0.89
CA ALA A 74 4.71 6.76 -1.57
C ALA A 74 3.80 7.23 -2.70
N GLY A 75 3.53 8.52 -2.77
CA GLY A 75 2.68 9.14 -3.79
C GLY A 75 2.06 10.43 -3.28
N SER A 76 1.25 11.06 -4.12
CA SER A 76 0.51 12.28 -3.77
C SER A 76 -0.98 11.99 -3.75
N VAL A 77 -1.66 12.42 -2.68
CA VAL A 77 -3.11 12.28 -2.53
C VAL A 77 -3.70 13.69 -2.45
N PRO A 78 -4.20 14.24 -3.57
CA PRO A 78 -4.79 15.57 -3.59
C PRO A 78 -6.17 15.52 -2.92
N LEU A 79 -6.32 16.21 -1.80
CA LEU A 79 -7.54 16.21 -0.99
C LEU A 79 -8.32 17.52 -1.18
N VAL A 80 -9.65 17.45 -1.15
CA VAL A 80 -10.49 18.64 -0.98
C VAL A 80 -10.20 19.24 0.38
N CYS A 81 -9.98 20.56 0.41
CA CYS A 81 -9.82 21.27 1.67
C CYS A 81 -11.17 21.32 2.41
N GLN A 82 -11.26 20.70 3.58
CA GLN A 82 -12.47 20.72 4.42
C GLN A 82 -12.74 22.08 5.10
N ARG A 83 -11.80 23.04 4.97
CA ARG A 83 -11.93 24.39 5.57
C ARG A 83 -12.42 25.45 4.58
N CYS A 84 -12.17 25.25 3.29
CA CYS A 84 -12.57 26.19 2.24
C CYS A 84 -13.91 25.82 1.60
N LEU A 85 -14.51 24.71 2.03
CA LEU A 85 -15.86 24.27 1.67
C LEU A 85 -16.92 25.14 2.36
#